data_AF-A0A671MKZ1-F1
#
_entry.id   AF-A0A671MKZ1-F1
#
_cell.length_a   1.000
_cell.length_b   1.000
_cell.length_c   1.000
_cell.angle_alpha   90.00
_cell.angle_beta   90.00
_cell.angle_gamma   90.00
#
_symmetry.space_group_name_H-M   'P 1'
#
loop_
_entity.id
_entity.type
_entity.pdbx_description
1 polymer ?
#
loop_
_entity_poly.entity_id
_entity_poly.type
_entity_poly.pdbx_seq_one_letter_code
_entity_poly.pdbx_strand_id
1 'polypeptide(L)' 'SEAFSDLLSLSCVCLTEKPGVCPSKNLGEEGLCVEMCSHDSNCPNDQKCCSNGCGHQCMAP' A
#
# COMPACT_ATOMS: atom_id res chain seq x y z
N SER A 1 10.82 13.83 21.82
CA SER A 1 10.61 14.07 20.39
C SER A 1 10.58 12.68 19.77
N GLU A 2 9.45 12.03 19.59
CA GLU A 2 8.41 12.30 18.59
C GLU A 2 7.04 11.98 19.22
N ALA A 3 6.41 12.96 19.86
CA ALA A 3 5.14 12.80 20.60
C ALA A 3 4.00 13.61 19.94
N PHE A 4 4.02 13.77 18.61
CA PHE A 4 3.18 14.76 17.94
C PHE A 4 2.40 14.32 16.68
N SER A 5 2.37 13.03 16.29
CA SER A 5 1.51 12.57 15.18
C SER A 5 0.32 11.71 15.57
N ASP A 6 0.13 11.39 16.86
CA ASP A 6 -1.06 10.68 17.36
C ASP A 6 -2.31 11.58 17.47
N LEU A 7 -2.24 12.86 17.09
CA LEU A 7 -3.29 13.85 17.42
C LEU A 7 -3.62 14.87 16.32
N LEU A 8 -3.58 14.46 15.05
CA LEU A 8 -4.45 15.08 14.03
C LEU A 8 -5.51 14.04 13.62
N SER A 9 -6.54 13.97 14.44
CA SER A 9 -7.93 14.02 13.97
C SER A 9 -8.31 13.05 12.86
N LEU A 10 -9.07 12.02 13.23
CA LEU A 10 -10.48 11.90 12.81
C LEU A 10 -10.82 12.44 11.41
N SER A 11 -10.06 11.96 10.45
CA SER A 11 -10.37 11.97 9.05
C SER A 11 -10.05 10.55 8.66
N CYS A 12 -11.01 9.83 8.07
CA CYS A 12 -10.62 8.82 7.11
C CYS A 12 -9.72 9.56 6.12
N VAL A 13 -8.41 9.58 6.34
CA VAL A 13 -7.48 9.84 5.25
C VAL A 13 -7.59 8.57 4.44
N CYS A 14 -8.68 8.48 3.67
CA CYS A 14 -8.74 7.63 2.52
C CYS A 14 -7.57 8.15 1.69
N LEU A 15 -6.39 7.55 1.82
CA LEU A 15 -5.24 7.77 0.94
C LEU A 15 -5.62 7.25 -0.45
N THR A 16 -6.79 7.63 -0.97
CA THR A 16 -7.46 7.02 -2.12
C THR A 16 -7.19 5.52 -2.16
N GLU A 17 -7.28 4.88 -0.99
CA GLU A 17 -7.01 3.46 -0.90
C GLU A 17 -8.18 2.79 -1.58
N LYS A 18 -7.89 2.01 -2.62
CA LYS A 18 -8.94 1.28 -3.30
C LYS A 18 -9.51 0.26 -2.31
N PRO A 19 -10.84 0.05 -2.34
CA PRO A 19 -11.48 -0.87 -1.42
C PRO A 19 -10.87 -2.27 -1.57
N GLY A 20 -10.56 -2.92 -0.46
CA GLY A 20 -9.88 -4.22 -0.43
C GLY A 20 -8.62 -4.22 0.44
N VAL A 21 -8.03 -5.39 0.65
CA VAL A 21 -6.82 -5.58 1.47
C VAL A 21 -5.72 -6.17 0.61
N CYS A 22 -4.45 -5.96 0.95
CA CYS A 22 -3.38 -6.63 0.22
C CYS A 22 -3.46 -8.15 0.44
N PRO A 23 -3.25 -8.96 -0.62
CA PRO A 23 -3.29 -10.41 -0.49
C PRO A 23 -2.16 -10.87 0.45
N SER A 24 -2.49 -11.67 1.45
CA SER A 24 -1.54 -12.15 2.47
C SER A 24 -0.57 -13.23 1.98
N LYS A 25 -0.57 -13.56 0.68
CA LYS A 25 0.39 -14.53 0.11
C LYS A 25 1.79 -14.00 0.36
N ASN A 26 2.76 -14.88 0.65
CA ASN A 26 4.12 -14.49 1.04
C ASN A 26 4.73 -13.51 0.05
N LEU A 27 4.54 -12.22 0.31
CA LEU A 27 4.89 -11.15 -0.62
C LEU A 27 6.42 -11.07 -0.79
N GLY A 28 7.18 -11.70 0.11
CA GLY A 28 8.63 -11.72 0.15
C GLY A 28 9.32 -12.91 -0.54
N GLU A 29 8.64 -13.79 -1.27
CA GLU A 29 9.30 -14.95 -1.90
C GLU A 29 9.71 -14.72 -3.37
N GLU A 30 9.07 -13.80 -4.10
CA GLU A 30 9.41 -13.55 -5.52
C GLU A 30 9.06 -12.16 -6.06
N GLY A 31 8.95 -11.16 -5.19
CA GLY A 31 8.79 -9.78 -5.61
C GLY A 31 10.07 -9.22 -6.23
N LEU A 32 9.99 -8.64 -7.44
CA LEU A 32 11.06 -7.76 -7.91
C LEU A 32 11.24 -6.63 -6.89
N CYS A 33 12.45 -6.40 -6.39
CA CYS A 33 12.77 -5.25 -5.53
C CYS A 33 12.79 -3.96 -6.36
N VAL A 34 11.59 -3.58 -6.80
CA VAL A 34 11.34 -2.44 -7.64
C VAL A 34 10.12 -1.73 -7.09
N GLU A 35 10.24 -0.42 -6.95
CA GLU A 35 9.14 0.47 -6.63
C GLU A 35 8.27 0.66 -7.87
N MET A 36 7.34 -0.27 -8.13
CA MET A 36 6.44 -0.20 -9.28
C MET A 36 5.28 0.78 -9.05
N CYS A 37 4.94 1.03 -7.79
CA CYS A 37 3.90 1.97 -7.38
C CYS A 37 4.26 2.58 -6.03
N SER A 38 3.68 3.73 -5.69
CA SER A 38 3.77 4.31 -4.35
C SER A 38 2.41 4.43 -3.67
N HIS A 39 1.34 4.47 -4.47
CA HIS A 39 -0.04 4.56 -4.01
C HIS A 39 -0.95 3.66 -4.85
N ASP A 40 -2.08 3.25 -4.28
CA ASP A 40 -3.15 2.52 -4.98
C ASP A 40 -3.60 3.22 -6.26
N SER A 41 -3.56 4.56 -6.29
CA SER A 41 -3.89 5.37 -7.46
C SER A 41 -2.91 5.20 -8.62
N ASN A 42 -1.68 4.75 -8.39
CA ASN A 42 -0.73 4.41 -9.45
C ASN A 42 -1.09 3.11 -10.17
N CYS A 43 -1.89 2.27 -9.52
CA CYS A 43 -2.23 0.96 -10.04
C CYS A 43 -3.51 1.02 -10.89
N PRO A 44 -3.54 0.31 -12.03
CA PRO A 44 -4.73 0.27 -12.87
C PRO A 44 -5.88 -0.51 -12.19
N ASN A 45 -7.12 -0.21 -12.57
CA ASN A 45 -8.33 -0.85 -12.04
C ASN A 45 -8.41 -0.75 -10.50
N ASP A 46 -8.93 -1.79 -9.85
CA ASP A 46 -9.08 -1.91 -8.39
C ASP A 46 -7.81 -2.42 -7.68
N GLN A 47 -6.66 -2.50 -8.38
CA GLN A 47 -5.43 -3.06 -7.83
C GLN A 47 -4.78 -2.18 -6.75
N LYS A 48 -4.39 -2.74 -5.62
CA LYS A 48 -3.73 -2.00 -4.54
C LYS A 48 -2.21 -2.04 -4.68
N CYS A 49 -1.55 -1.01 -4.18
CA CYS A 49 -0.10 -0.93 -4.14
C CYS A 49 0.39 -1.60 -2.84
N CYS A 50 0.90 -2.81 -2.97
CA CYS A 50 1.25 -3.67 -1.84
C CYS A 50 2.75 -3.87 -1.74
N SER A 51 3.28 -3.88 -0.51
CA SER A 51 4.71 -4.05 -0.26
C SER A 51 5.12 -5.52 -0.35
N ASN A 52 5.94 -5.87 -1.35
CA ASN A 52 6.42 -7.21 -1.61
C ASN A 52 7.68 -7.58 -0.77
N GLY A 53 7.82 -6.97 0.40
CA GLY A 53 8.96 -7.19 1.31
C GLY A 53 10.22 -6.38 1.00
N CYS A 54 10.49 -6.00 -0.26
CA CYS A 54 11.61 -5.11 -0.61
C CYS A 54 11.25 -3.93 -1.51
N GLY A 55 10.10 -3.98 -2.19
CA GLY A 55 9.54 -2.87 -2.92
C GLY A 55 8.01 -2.89 -2.91
N HIS A 56 7.40 -2.23 -3.89
CA HIS A 56 5.95 -2.13 -4.02
C HIS A 56 5.46 -2.58 -5.39
N GLN A 57 4.35 -3.32 -5.40
CA GLN A 57 3.75 -3.85 -6.61
C GLN A 57 2.24 -3.69 -6.60
N CYS A 58 1.68 -3.41 -7.78
CA CYS A 58 0.23 -3.41 -7.99
C CYS A 58 -0.31 -4.84 -7.97
N MET A 59 -1.21 -5.12 -7.04
CA MET A 59 -1.80 -6.44 -6.85
C MET A 59 -3.32 -6.32 -6.80
N ALA A 60 -4.03 -7.36 -7.23
CA ALA A 60 -5.46 -7.44 -6.95
C ALA A 60 -5.68 -7.47 -5.42
N PRO A 61 -6.69 -6.76 -4.90
CA PRO A 61 -7.10 -6.85 -3.50
C PRO A 61 -7.59 -8.26 -3.10
#